data_AF-A0A6J6XF54-F1
#
_entry.id   AF-A0A6J6XF54-F1
#
_cell.length_a   1.000
_cell.length_b   1.000
_cell.length_c   1.000
_cell.angle_alpha   90.00
_cell.angle_beta   90.00
_cell.angle_gamma   90.00
#
_symmetry.space_group_name_H-M   'P 1'
#
loop_
_entity.id
_entity.type
_entity.pdbx_description
1 polymer ?
#
loop_
_entity_poly.entity_id
_entity_poly.type
_entity_poly.pdbx_seq_one_letter_code
_entity_poly.pdbx_strand_id
1 'polypeptide(L)' 'MFRTEQLIDIGLYDESFLLHEETDLRLRFTKKYKIHRLELPLYRYRRHANNSTNDVEAMEHHRQRIIEKHGERSV' A
#
# COMPACT_ATOMS: atom_id res chain seq x y z
N MET A 1 12.07 -4.92 2.46
CA MET A 1 12.18 -3.92 3.54
C MET A 1 12.65 -2.59 2.96
N PHE A 2 12.22 -1.47 3.53
CA PHE A 2 12.57 -0.11 3.08
C PHE A 2 13.66 0.50 3.96
N ARG A 3 14.45 1.43 3.40
CA ARG A 3 15.35 2.28 4.19
C ARG A 3 14.55 3.43 4.81
N THR A 4 14.76 3.71 6.08
CA THR A 4 14.02 4.76 6.82
C THR A 4 14.12 6.12 6.14
N GLU A 5 15.32 6.51 5.70
CA GLU A 5 15.55 7.78 5.01
C GLU A 5 14.70 7.93 3.73
N GLN A 6 14.52 6.84 2.98
CA GLN A 6 13.70 6.83 1.76
C GLN A 6 12.21 6.96 2.08
N LEU A 7 11.76 6.42 3.22
CA LEU A 7 10.38 6.57 3.68
C LEU A 7 10.09 8.00 4.11
N ILE A 8 11.01 8.63 4.86
CA ILE A 8 10.91 10.03 5.26
C ILE A 8 10.88 10.93 4.03
N ASP A 9 11.77 10.67 3.07
CA ASP A 9 11.88 11.45 1.84
C ASP A 9 10.60 11.44 0.97
N ILE A 10 9.84 10.34 0.94
CA ILE A 10 8.56 10.28 0.22
C ILE A 10 7.35 10.77 1.04
N GLY A 11 7.56 11.21 2.28
CA GLY A 11 6.51 11.75 3.15
C GLY A 11 5.74 10.71 3.98
N LEU A 12 6.33 9.54 4.28
CA LEU A 12 5.73 8.50 5.15
C LEU A 12 4.34 8.02 4.67
N TYR A 13 3.52 7.49 5.58
CA TYR A 13 2.15 7.05 5.29
C TYR A 13 1.19 8.24 5.25
N ASP A 14 0.14 8.11 4.42
CA ASP A 14 -0.99 9.03 4.42
C ASP A 14 -2.03 8.53 5.44
N GLU A 15 -2.19 9.28 6.53
CA GLU A 15 -3.08 8.94 7.64
C GLU A 15 -4.57 8.90 7.25
N SER A 16 -4.93 9.44 6.07
CA SER A 16 -6.31 9.38 5.57
C SER A 16 -6.69 8.00 5.02
N PHE A 17 -5.74 7.09 4.80
CA PHE A 17 -5.99 5.73 4.33
C PHE A 17 -5.93 4.75 5.50
N LEU A 18 -7.09 4.18 5.84
CA LEU A 18 -7.20 3.08 6.81
C LEU A 18 -7.08 1.70 6.16
N LEU A 19 -7.27 1.65 4.83
CA LEU A 19 -7.07 0.49 3.98
C LEU A 19 -6.31 0.93 2.72
N HIS A 20 -5.52 0.03 2.16
CA HIS A 20 -4.67 0.27 0.99
C HIS A 20 -3.57 1.33 1.18
N GLU A 21 -3.20 1.63 2.43
CA GLU A 21 -2.10 2.51 2.80
C GLU A 21 -0.76 2.08 2.18
N GLU A 22 -0.50 0.77 2.12
CA GLU A 22 0.69 0.23 1.46
C GLU A 22 0.68 0.47 -0.06
N THR A 23 -0.49 0.47 -0.68
CA THR A 23 -0.63 0.69 -2.14
C THR A 23 -0.27 2.13 -2.48
N ASP A 24 -0.82 3.11 -1.74
CA ASP A 24 -0.45 4.52 -1.88
C ASP A 24 1.05 4.75 -1.65
N LEU A 25 1.58 4.20 -0.55
CA LEU A 25 3.00 4.32 -0.22
C LEU A 25 3.87 3.73 -1.34
N ARG A 26 3.54 2.54 -1.84
CA ARG A 26 4.30 1.85 -2.88
C ARG A 26 4.28 2.63 -4.18
N LEU A 27 3.13 3.19 -4.58
CA LEU A 27 3.04 4.03 -5.79
C LEU A 27 3.93 5.26 -5.70
N ARG A 28 3.93 5.97 -4.56
CA ARG A 28 4.84 7.10 -4.31
C ARG A 28 6.31 6.66 -4.30
N PHE A 29 6.59 5.55 -3.63
CA PHE A 29 7.95 5.01 -3.52
C PHE A 29 8.52 4.66 -4.90
N THR A 30 7.77 3.96 -5.74
CA THR A 30 8.24 3.51 -7.07
C THR A 30 8.43 4.64 -8.08
N LYS A 31 7.89 5.83 -7.83
CA LYS A 31 8.16 7.03 -8.64
C LYS A 31 9.60 7.54 -8.45
N LYS A 32 10.23 7.27 -7.31
CA LYS A 32 11.58 7.78 -6.96
C LYS A 32 12.62 6.68 -6.74
N TYR A 33 12.21 5.53 -6.24
CA TYR A 33 13.10 4.44 -5.84
C TYR A 33 12.68 3.11 -6.47
N LYS A 34 13.61 2.16 -6.55
CA LYS A 34 13.34 0.82 -7.09
C LYS A 34 13.12 -0.19 -5.95
N ILE A 35 12.11 -1.03 -6.10
CA ILE A 35 11.84 -2.16 -5.20
C ILE A 35 12.38 -3.43 -5.86
N HIS A 36 13.15 -4.22 -5.12
CA HIS A 36 13.59 -5.55 -5.55
C HIS A 36 12.82 -6.62 -4.80
N ARG A 37 12.33 -7.64 -5.53
CA ARG A 37 11.61 -8.79 -4.96
C ARG A 37 12.60 -9.94 -4.74
N LEU A 38 12.71 -10.38 -3.49
CA LEU A 38 13.42 -11.60 -3.15
C LEU A 38 12.46 -12.79 -3.26
N GLU A 39 12.86 -13.83 -4.00
CA GLU A 39 12.02 -15.00 -4.29
C GLU A 39 12.01 -16.02 -3.15
N LEU A 40 11.85 -15.55 -1.92
CA LEU A 40 11.83 -16.40 -0.72
C LEU A 40 10.55 -16.12 0.10
N PRO A 41 9.88 -17.16 0.62
CA PRO A 41 8.70 -17.00 1.47
C PRO A 41 9.11 -16.54 2.88
N LEU A 42 9.35 -15.25 3.05
CA LEU A 42 9.83 -14.68 4.31
C LEU A 42 8.73 -14.43 5.36
N TYR A 43 7.46 -14.55 4.98
CA TYR A 43 6.35 -14.34 5.91
C TYR A 43 5.15 -15.25 5.58
N ARG A 44 4.35 -15.55 6.60
CA ARG A 44 3.08 -16.27 6.47
C ARG A 44 1.96 -15.42 7.03
N TYR A 45 1.04 -14.99 6.16
CA TYR A 45 -0.15 -14.26 6.58
C TYR A 45 -1.20 -15.22 7.18
N ARG A 46 -1.74 -14.89 8.35
CA ARG A 46 -2.86 -15.62 8.96
C ARG A 46 -4.16 -14.88 8.65
N ARG A 47 -5.08 -15.55 7.96
CA ARG A 47 -6.46 -15.07 7.77
C ARG A 47 -7.34 -15.54 8.93
N HIS A 48 -8.26 -14.68 9.37
CA HIS A 48 -9.30 -14.97 10.34
C HIS A 48 -10.64 -14.35 9.91
N ALA A 49 -11.72 -14.67 10.62
CA ALA A 49 -13.07 -14.25 10.27
C ALA A 49 -13.25 -12.72 10.27
N ASN A 50 -12.60 -12.03 11.21
CA ASN A 50 -12.73 -10.58 11.38
C ASN A 50 -11.61 -9.77 10.69
N ASN A 51 -10.99 -10.28 9.61
CA ASN A 51 -9.99 -9.49 8.88
C ASN A 51 -10.64 -8.26 8.25
N SER A 52 -9.97 -7.11 8.31
CA SER A 52 -10.44 -5.87 7.66
C SER A 52 -10.60 -6.03 6.14
N THR A 53 -9.83 -6.93 5.52
CA THR A 53 -9.96 -7.27 4.09
C THR A 53 -11.28 -7.95 3.73
N ASN A 54 -12.07 -8.39 4.71
CA ASN A 54 -13.39 -8.96 4.46
C ASN A 54 -14.47 -7.88 4.31
N ASP A 55 -14.18 -6.63 4.68
CA ASP A 55 -15.05 -5.49 4.46
C ASP A 55 -14.90 -4.99 3.01
N VAL A 56 -15.71 -5.54 2.12
CA VAL A 56 -15.64 -5.26 0.68
C VAL A 56 -15.97 -3.79 0.36
N GLU A 57 -16.89 -3.19 1.11
CA GLU A 57 -17.32 -1.81 0.88
C GLU A 57 -16.21 -0.82 1.24
N ALA A 58 -15.58 -1.00 2.42
CA ALA A 58 -14.45 -0.17 2.82
C ALA A 58 -13.25 -0.34 1.87
N MET A 59 -12.98 -1.58 1.41
CA MET A 59 -11.93 -1.85 0.43
C MET A 59 -12.18 -1.11 -0.89
N GLU A 60 -13.40 -1.15 -1.43
CA GLU A 60 -13.73 -0.46 -2.67
C GLU A 60 -13.69 1.07 -2.53
N HIS A 61 -14.18 1.61 -1.41
CA HIS A 61 -14.11 3.03 -1.11
C HIS A 61 -12.65 3.53 -1.12
N HIS A 62 -11.75 2.83 -0.42
CA HIS A 62 -10.33 3.21 -0.41
C HIS A 62 -9.64 2.97 -1.75
N ARG A 63 -10.07 1.97 -2.53
CA ARG A 63 -9.57 1.73 -3.89
C ARG A 63 -9.88 2.90 -4.82
N GLN A 64 -11.13 3.38 -4.82
CA GLN A 64 -11.54 4.57 -5.59
C GLN A 64 -10.69 5.78 -5.23
N ARG A 65 -10.47 6.03 -3.93
CA ARG A 65 -9.62 7.13 -3.46
C ARG A 65 -8.17 7.05 -3.97
N ILE A 66 -7.62 5.85 -4.14
CA ILE A 66 -6.28 5.68 -4.74
C ILE A 66 -6.30 6.06 -6.22
N ILE A 67 -7.32 5.62 -6.96
CA ILE A 67 -7.49 5.93 -8.38
C ILE A 67 -7.64 7.45 -8.57
N GLU A 68 -8.43 8.11 -7.74
CA GLU A 68 -8.57 9.57 -7.74
C GLU A 68 -7.23 10.28 -7.46
N LYS A 69 -6.45 9.79 -6.49
CA LYS A 69 -5.19 10.42 -6.05
C LYS A 69 -4.04 10.23 -7.05
N HIS A 70 -3.94 9.09 -7.72
CA HIS A 70 -2.80 8.75 -8.60
C HIS A 70 -3.15 8.58 -10.08
N GLY A 71 -4.44 8.59 -10.44
CA GLY A 71 -4.96 8.31 -11.78
C GLY A 71 -5.08 6.81 -12.08
N GLU A 72 -5.93 6.47 -13.06
CA GLU A 72 -6.30 5.09 -13.46
C GLU A 72 -5.13 4.19 -13.88
N ARG A 73 -3.94 4.74 -14.13
CA ARG A 73 -2.78 3.99 -14.66
C ARG A 73 -2.00 3.17 -13.64
N SER A 74 -2.53 3.02 -12.43
CA SER A 74 -1.79 2.56 -11.24
C SER A 74 -2.27 1.23 -10.65
N VAL A 75 -3.18 0.51 -11.31
CA VAL A 75 -3.70 -0.80 -10.85
C VAL A 75 -3.47 -1.88 -11.89
#